data_AF-A0A1W1D6M1-F1
#
_entry.id   AF-A0A1W1D6M1-F1
#
_cell.length_a   1.000
_cell.length_b   1.000
_cell.length_c   1.000
_cell.angle_alpha   90.00
_cell.angle_beta   90.00
_cell.angle_gamma   90.00
#
_symmetry.space_group_name_H-M   'P 1'
#
loop_
_entity.id
_entity.type
_entity.pdbx_description
1 polymer ?
#
loop_
_entity_poly.entity_id
_entity_poly.type
_entity_poly.pdbx_seq_one_letter_code
_entity_poly.pdbx_strand_id
1 'polypeptide(L)'
;MNNYTKTLADGLSAYEQRNYKQAAEIWAVLANQGDAEAQFSLGVMFKNGIGVPQNDTEAMGWLRKSADQNHEHAKLIVDVIDRESEDNVPVPPQS
;
A
#
# COMPACT_ATOMS: atom_id res chain seq x y z
N MET A 1 -2.14 17.66 22.31
CA MET A 1 -1.76 17.30 20.92
C MET A 1 -2.78 16.28 20.45
N ASN A 2 -3.77 16.72 19.67
CA ASN A 2 -4.86 15.85 19.23
C ASN A 2 -4.32 14.94 18.13
N ASN A 3 -4.19 13.65 18.44
CA ASN A 3 -3.99 12.58 17.48
C ASN A 3 -5.25 12.45 16.63
N TYR A 4 -5.50 13.42 15.75
CA TYR A 4 -6.37 13.19 14.61
C TYR A 4 -5.68 12.11 13.79
N THR A 5 -6.20 10.89 13.86
CA THR A 5 -5.81 9.76 13.01
C THR A 5 -5.92 10.22 11.56
N LYS A 6 -4.79 10.61 10.97
CA LYS A 6 -4.70 10.91 9.54
C LYS A 6 -4.95 9.60 8.81
N THR A 7 -5.94 9.59 7.92
CA THR A 7 -6.28 8.44 7.10
C THR A 7 -5.79 8.66 5.66
N LEU A 8 -5.72 7.59 4.87
CA LEU A 8 -5.47 7.69 3.43
C LEU A 8 -6.47 8.62 2.73
N ALA A 9 -7.73 8.57 3.16
CA ALA A 9 -8.80 9.41 2.64
C ALA A 9 -8.58 10.91 2.92
N ASP A 10 -7.98 11.27 4.05
CA ASP A 10 -7.61 12.65 4.35
C ASP A 10 -6.51 13.14 3.39
N GLY A 11 -5.54 12.27 3.09
CA GLY A 11 -4.49 12.56 2.11
C GLY A 11 -5.08 12.77 0.71
N LEU A 12 -6.00 11.90 0.30
CA LEU A 12 -6.70 12.00 -0.98
C LEU A 12 -7.56 13.27 -1.05
N SER A 13 -8.32 13.56 0.01
CA SER A 13 -9.16 14.77 0.09
C SER A 13 -8.31 16.04 -0.01
N ALA A 14 -7.16 16.08 0.66
CA ALA A 14 -6.22 17.18 0.53
C ALA A 14 -5.67 17.29 -0.91
N TYR A 15 -5.38 16.17 -1.57
CA TYR A 15 -4.91 16.15 -2.96
C TYR A 15 -5.97 16.69 -3.92
N GLU A 16 -7.23 16.30 -3.77
CA GLU A 16 -8.37 16.80 -4.56
C GLU A 16 -8.60 18.30 -4.37
N GLN A 17 -8.40 18.79 -3.14
CA GLN A 17 -8.43 20.21 -2.81
C GLN A 17 -7.20 20.98 -3.31
N ARG A 18 -6.29 20.35 -4.05
CA ARG A 18 -5.00 20.89 -4.51
C ARG A 18 -4.07 21.30 -3.36
N ASN A 19 -4.35 20.84 -2.15
CA ASN A 19 -3.49 20.98 -0.97
C ASN A 19 -2.42 19.88 -0.97
N TYR A 20 -1.60 19.89 -2.02
CA TYR A 20 -0.62 18.83 -2.28
C TYR A 20 0.41 18.66 -1.17
N LYS A 21 0.84 19.76 -0.56
CA LYS A 21 1.77 19.71 0.59
C LYS A 21 1.15 18.95 1.76
N GLN A 22 -0.11 19.24 2.08
CA GLN A 22 -0.83 18.57 3.16
C GLN A 22 -1.07 17.09 2.84
N ALA A 23 -1.42 16.75 1.59
CA ALA A 23 -1.53 15.37 1.13
C ALA A 23 -0.22 14.61 1.32
N ALA A 24 0.91 15.21 0.91
CA ALA A 24 2.23 14.61 1.09
C ALA A 24 2.59 14.41 2.56
N GLU A 25 2.30 15.38 3.42
CA GLU A 25 2.53 15.24 4.87
C GLU A 25 1.69 14.13 5.50
N ILE A 26 0.44 13.95 5.04
CA ILE A 26 -0.43 12.86 5.50
C ILE A 26 0.12 11.52 5.05
N TRP A 27 0.42 11.36 3.76
CA TRP A 27 0.98 10.12 3.23
C TRP A 27 2.37 9.83 3.77
N ALA A 28 3.19 10.84 4.09
CA ALA A 28 4.48 10.63 4.76
C ALA A 28 4.32 10.04 6.15
N VAL A 29 3.34 10.49 6.94
CA VAL A 29 3.06 9.92 8.26
C VAL A 29 2.64 8.46 8.13
N LEU A 30 1.72 8.15 7.21
CA LEU A 30 1.22 6.79 6.99
C LEU A 30 2.28 5.86 6.36
N ALA A 31 3.07 6.37 5.42
CA ALA A 31 4.15 5.61 4.79
C ALA A 31 5.23 5.20 5.81
N ASN A 32 5.52 6.08 6.78
CA ASN A 32 6.41 5.78 7.91
C ASN A 32 5.81 4.76 8.89
N GLN A 33 4.48 4.62 8.94
CA GLN A 33 3.79 3.58 9.72
C GLN A 33 3.73 2.23 8.98
N GLY A 34 4.23 2.17 7.74
CA GLY A 34 4.25 0.95 6.95
C GLY A 34 3.09 0.83 5.97
N ASP A 35 2.19 1.81 5.85
CA ASP A 35 1.06 1.69 4.94
C ASP A 35 1.51 1.66 3.46
N ALA A 36 1.24 0.54 2.77
CA ALA A 36 1.72 0.32 1.40
C ALA A 36 1.08 1.28 0.38
N GLU A 37 -0.19 1.67 0.55
CA GLU A 37 -0.85 2.63 -0.34
C GLU A 37 -0.32 4.05 -0.14
N ALA A 38 -0.01 4.42 1.11
CA ALA A 38 0.59 5.70 1.42
C ALA A 38 2.03 5.79 0.89
N GLN A 39 2.81 4.70 1.00
CA GLN A 39 4.14 4.62 0.40
C GLN A 39 4.08 4.77 -1.12
N PHE A 40 3.11 4.15 -1.78
CA PHE A 40 2.90 4.33 -3.22
C PHE A 40 2.58 5.78 -3.56
N SER A 41 1.59 6.36 -2.88
CA SER A 41 1.15 7.74 -3.10
C SER A 41 2.27 8.76 -2.89
N LEU A 42 3.05 8.60 -1.81
CA LEU A 42 4.19 9.45 -1.53
C LEU A 42 5.29 9.30 -2.58
N GLY A 43 5.55 8.09 -3.07
CA GLY A 43 6.49 7.84 -4.15
C GLY A 43 6.10 8.56 -5.44
N VAL A 44 4.81 8.53 -5.80
CA VAL A 44 4.28 9.26 -6.97
C VAL A 44 4.41 10.77 -6.78
N MET A 45 4.19 11.28 -5.57
CA MET A 45 4.33 12.71 -5.26
C MET A 45 5.78 13.19 -5.43
N PHE A 46 6.77 12.41 -4.95
CA PHE A 46 8.18 12.70 -5.15
C PHE A 46 8.60 12.61 -6.63
N LYS A 47 8.07 11.66 -7.39
CA LYS A 47 8.37 11.53 -8.83
C LYS A 47 7.90 12.75 -9.62
N ASN A 48 6.75 13.30 -9.28
CA ASN A 48 6.13 14.40 -10.01
C ASN A 48 6.40 15.78 -9.39
N GLY A 49 7.09 15.85 -8.25
CA GLY A 49 7.30 17.10 -7.52
C GLY A 49 6.01 17.75 -7.01
N ILE A 50 5.00 16.95 -6.68
CA ILE A 50 3.68 17.46 -6.26
C ILE A 50 3.69 17.59 -4.73
N GLY A 51 3.61 18.82 -4.22
CA GLY A 51 3.58 19.08 -2.77
C GLY A 51 4.89 18.81 -2.01
N VAL A 52 5.85 18.17 -2.67
CA VAL A 52 7.22 17.91 -2.21
C VAL A 52 8.20 18.21 -3.36
N PRO A 53 9.48 18.50 -3.07
CA PRO A 53 10.50 18.63 -4.10
C PRO A 53 10.59 17.33 -4.92
N GLN A 54 10.74 17.45 -6.24
CA GLN A 54 10.93 16.27 -7.08
C GLN A 54 12.21 15.55 -6.69
N ASN A 55 12.10 14.25 -6.41
CA ASN A 55 13.24 13.42 -6.05
C ASN A 55 12.98 11.97 -6.48
N ASP A 56 13.52 11.59 -7.64
CA ASP A 56 13.33 10.26 -8.21
C ASP A 56 13.95 9.16 -7.33
N THR A 57 15.01 9.48 -6.58
CA THR A 57 15.66 8.52 -5.68
C THR A 57 14.74 8.17 -4.52
N GLU A 58 14.14 9.17 -3.87
CA GLU A 58 13.15 8.93 -2.81
C GLU A 58 11.87 8.29 -3.35
N ALA A 59 11.41 8.73 -4.52
CA ALA A 59 10.26 8.12 -5.19
C ALA A 59 10.42 6.61 -5.37
N MET A 60 11.56 6.18 -5.93
CA MET A 60 11.86 4.76 -6.11
C MET A 60 11.96 4.01 -4.78
N GLY A 61 12.53 4.64 -3.74
CA GLY A 61 12.62 4.05 -2.40
C GLY A 61 11.25 3.74 -1.81
N TRP A 62 10.31 4.69 -1.92
CA TRP A 62 8.95 4.50 -1.41
C TRP A 62 8.13 3.51 -2.24
N LEU A 63 8.21 3.59 -3.58
CA LEU A 63 7.53 2.66 -4.47
C LEU A 63 7.99 1.22 -4.25
N ARG A 64 9.28 1.00 -4.00
CA ARG A 64 9.82 -0.33 -3.72
C ARG A 64 9.27 -0.91 -2.41
N LYS A 65 9.23 -0.10 -1.33
CA LYS A 65 8.64 -0.55 -0.05
C LYS A 65 7.17 -0.95 -0.20
N SER A 66 6.41 -0.18 -0.98
CA SER A 66 5.01 -0.50 -1.28
C SER A 66 4.88 -1.82 -2.04
N ALA A 67 5.72 -2.03 -3.06
CA ALA A 67 5.73 -3.27 -3.83
C ALA A 67 6.10 -4.48 -2.96
N ASP A 68 7.14 -4.36 -2.12
CA ASP A 68 7.59 -5.47 -1.25
C ASP A 68 6.44 -5.95 -0.33
N GLN A 69 5.65 -5.03 0.23
CA GLN A 69 4.50 -5.36 1.09
C GLN A 69 3.31 -5.95 0.32
N ASN A 70 3.03 -5.46 -0.89
CA ASN A 70 1.99 -6.04 -1.75
C ASN A 70 2.37 -7.44 -2.24
N HIS A 71 3.65 -7.70 -2.50
CA HIS A 71 4.14 -9.04 -2.83
C HIS A 71 4.08 -9.99 -1.63
N GLU A 72 4.33 -9.51 -0.41
CA GLU A 72 4.19 -10.31 0.81
C GLU A 72 2.72 -10.63 1.12
N HIS A 73 1.81 -9.67 0.99
CA HIS A 73 0.37 -9.92 1.04
C HIS A 73 -0.09 -10.89 -0.05
N ALA A 74 0.46 -10.80 -1.27
CA ALA A 74 0.17 -11.75 -2.34
C ALA A 74 0.68 -13.17 -2.00
N LYS A 75 1.80 -13.28 -1.29
CA LYS A 75 2.35 -14.58 -0.84
C LYS A 75 1.50 -15.23 0.25
N LEU A 76 0.88 -14.43 1.13
CA LEU A 76 -0.04 -14.93 2.16
C LEU A 76 -1.33 -15.52 1.58
N ILE A 77 -1.79 -15.02 0.43
CA ILE A 77 -3.00 -15.54 -0.24
C ILE A 77 -2.74 -16.92 -0.87
N VAL A 78 -1.51 -17.22 -1.30
CA VAL A 78 -1.18 -18.54 -1.88
C VAL A 78 -1.25 -19.64 -0.81
N ASP A 79 -0.88 -19.35 0.45
CA ASP A 79 -1.04 -20.30 1.56
C ASP A 79 -2.52 -20.56 1.94
N VAL A 80 -3.44 -19.69 1.54
CA VAL A 80 -4.88 -19.85 1.81
C VAL A 80 -5.59 -20.64 0.70
N ILE A 81 -5.06 -20.66 -0.53
CA ILE A 81 -5.70 -21.36 -1.66
C ILE A 81 -5.41 -22.87 -1.65
N ASP A 82 -4.32 -23.32 -1.03
CA ASP A 82 -4.01 -24.76 -0.92
C ASP A 82 -4.72 -25.48 0.24
N ARG A 83 -5.60 -24.82 1.01
CA ARG A 83 -6.34 -25.44 2.13
C ARG A 83 -7.85 -25.67 1.86
N GLU A 84 -8.31 -25.54 0.62
CA GLU A 84 -9.71 -25.83 0.22
C GLU A 84 -9.82 -26.75 -1.01
N SER A 85 -8.91 -27.71 -1.21
CA SER A 85 -9.04 -28.70 -2.29
C SER A 85 -8.82 -30.17 -1.91
N GLU A 86 -8.83 -30.51 -0.61
CA GLU A 86 -8.83 -31.91 -0.14
C GLU A 86 -10.21 -32.59 -0.17
N ASP A 87 -11.22 -32.00 -0.84
CA ASP A 87 -12.50 -32.67 -1.15
C ASP A 87 -12.48 -33.45 -2.49
N ASN A 88 -11.31 -33.71 -3.08
CA ASN A 88 -11.17 -34.70 -4.14
C ASN A 88 -10.79 -36.07 -3.56
N VAL A 89 -11.70 -36.63 -2.76
CA VAL A 89 -11.61 -38.01 -2.29
C VAL A 89 -11.80 -38.94 -3.49
N PRO A 90 -10.82 -39.79 -3.86
CA PRO A 90 -11.07 -40.80 -4.87
C PRO A 90 -12.07 -41.81 -4.29
N VAL A 91 -13.25 -41.88 -4.90
CA VAL A 91 -14.23 -42.94 -4.63
C VAL A 91 -13.58 -44.31 -4.88
N PRO A 92 -13.41 -45.17 -3.86
CA PRO A 92 -12.93 -46.52 -4.09
C PRO A 92 -13.99 -47.30 -4.88
N PRO A 93 -13.60 -48.11 -5.87
CA PRO A 93 -14.55 -48.89 -6.65
C PRO A 93 -15.27 -49.91 -5.77
N GLN A 94 -16.60 -49.95 -5.88
CA GLN A 94 -17.42 -50.95 -5.20
C GLN A 94 -17.07 -52.35 -5.71
N SER A 95 -16.84 -53.29 -4.78
CA SER A 95 -16.74 -54.73 -5.02
C SER A 95 -17.36 -55.46 -3.84
#